data_AF-A0A7K3HGS8-F1
#
_entry.id   AF-A0A7K3HGS8-F1
#
_cell.length_a   1.000
_cell.length_b   1.000
_cell.length_c   1.000
_cell.angle_alpha   90.00
_cell.angle_beta   90.00
_cell.angle_gamma   90.00
#
_symmetry.space_group_name_H-M   'P 1'
#
loop_
_entity.id
_entity.type
_entity.pdbx_description
1 polymer ?
#
loop_
_entity_poly.entity_id
_entity_poly.type
_entity_poly.pdbx_seq_one_letter_code
_entity_poly.pdbx_strand_id
1 'polypeptide(L)'
;SMKPDDVFTALSGETVEVMNTDAEGRLVLADAVFYANQYQPSVIMDFATLTGAAIVALGDDKAAAFESNSKVILNDILQISSEVDEMVFE
;
A
#
# COMPACT_ATOMS: atom_id res chain seq x y z
N SER A 1 -3.21 -4.03 23.62
CA SER A 1 -2.78 -3.29 22.42
C SER A 1 -1.34 -3.68 22.12
N MET A 2 -0.97 -3.62 20.84
CA MET A 2 0.42 -3.64 20.42
C MET A 2 1.16 -2.43 21.00
N LYS A 3 2.45 -2.56 21.26
CA LYS A 3 3.31 -1.50 21.81
C LYS A 3 4.54 -1.30 20.92
N PRO A 4 5.15 -0.10 20.96
CA PRO A 4 6.49 0.06 20.45
C PRO A 4 7.45 -0.98 21.06
N ASP A 5 8.40 -1.44 20.26
CA ASP A 5 9.36 -2.50 20.55
C ASP A 5 8.76 -3.93 20.60
N ASP A 6 7.44 -4.10 20.39
CA ASP A 6 6.88 -5.43 20.16
C ASP A 6 7.37 -5.97 18.81
N VAL A 7 7.71 -7.26 18.80
CA VAL A 7 7.97 -8.00 17.56
C VAL A 7 6.82 -8.97 17.33
N PHE A 8 6.16 -8.86 16.18
CA PHE A 8 5.13 -9.82 15.78
C PHE A 8 5.59 -10.65 14.58
N THR A 9 5.00 -11.82 14.44
CA THR A 9 5.18 -12.69 13.28
C THR A 9 4.01 -12.48 12.34
N ALA A 10 4.28 -12.00 11.13
CA ALA A 10 3.30 -11.80 10.07
C ALA A 10 2.81 -13.15 9.53
N LEU A 11 1.71 -13.14 8.77
CA LEU A 11 1.18 -14.32 8.08
C LEU A 11 2.18 -14.91 7.09
N SER A 12 3.10 -14.09 6.57
CA SER A 12 4.22 -14.54 5.73
C SER A 12 5.24 -15.42 6.46
N GLY A 13 5.23 -15.41 7.80
CA GLY A 13 6.24 -16.03 8.65
C GLY A 13 7.42 -15.09 8.97
N GLU A 14 7.48 -13.90 8.37
CA GLU A 14 8.49 -12.89 8.69
C GLU A 14 8.18 -12.21 10.02
N THR A 15 9.21 -11.79 10.74
CA THR A 15 9.07 -11.00 11.97
C THR A 15 9.20 -9.52 11.68
N VAL A 16 8.32 -8.71 12.25
CA VAL A 16 8.32 -7.25 12.11
C VAL A 16 8.40 -6.59 13.48
N GLU A 17 9.38 -5.71 13.65
CA GLU A 17 9.51 -4.85 14.82
C GLU A 17 8.59 -3.63 14.68
N VAL A 18 7.75 -3.41 15.69
CA VAL A 18 6.82 -2.28 15.74
C VAL A 18 7.53 -1.09 16.38
N MET A 19 8.09 -0.21 15.55
CA MET A 19 8.72 1.02 16.04
C MET A 19 7.70 2.10 16.40
N ASN A 20 6.56 2.13 15.69
CA ASN A 20 5.46 3.07 15.94
C ASN A 20 4.13 2.40 15.64
N THR A 21 3.22 2.40 16.61
CA THR A 21 1.89 1.81 16.49
C THR A 21 0.93 2.61 15.62
N ASP A 22 1.25 3.86 15.27
CA ASP A 22 0.51 4.72 14.32
C ASP A 22 0.87 4.41 12.85
N ALA A 23 1.78 3.46 12.63
CA ALA A 23 2.09 2.89 11.33
C ALA A 23 1.40 1.53 11.13
N GLU A 24 0.26 1.29 11.77
CA GLU A 24 -0.43 0.00 11.80
C GLU A 24 -1.05 -0.39 10.46
N GLY A 25 -1.45 0.59 9.63
CA GLY A 25 -2.10 0.32 8.35
C GLY A 25 -1.29 -0.61 7.45
N ARG A 26 0.04 -0.42 7.40
CA ARG A 26 0.94 -1.29 6.60
C ARG A 26 1.06 -2.70 7.16
N LEU A 27 0.86 -2.89 8.47
CA LEU A 27 0.93 -4.22 9.09
C LEU A 27 -0.28 -5.06 8.67
N VAL A 28 -1.47 -4.44 8.67
CA VAL A 28 -2.70 -5.09 8.19
C VAL A 28 -2.61 -5.39 6.70
N LEU A 29 -2.12 -4.44 5.90
CA LEU A 29 -1.97 -4.63 4.45
C LEU A 29 -0.96 -5.72 4.09
N ALA A 30 0.15 -5.84 4.83
CA ALA A 30 1.13 -6.90 4.60
C ALA A 30 0.49 -8.29 4.69
N ASP A 31 -0.28 -8.55 5.74
CA ASP A 31 -0.99 -9.82 5.91
C ASP A 31 -2.11 -9.99 4.86
N ALA A 32 -2.83 -8.91 4.52
CA ALA A 32 -3.89 -8.95 3.52
C ALA A 32 -3.36 -9.28 2.11
N VAL A 33 -2.26 -8.65 1.69
CA VAL A 33 -1.59 -8.91 0.40
C VAL A 33 -1.04 -10.33 0.38
N PHE A 34 -0.38 -10.77 1.45
CA PHE A 34 0.13 -12.14 1.54
C PHE A 34 -1.00 -13.17 1.46
N TYR A 35 -2.13 -12.91 2.14
CA TYR A 35 -3.32 -13.74 2.06
C TYR A 35 -3.92 -13.76 0.65
N ALA A 36 -4.09 -12.60 0.02
CA ALA A 36 -4.63 -12.49 -1.34
C ALA A 36 -3.78 -13.24 -2.37
N ASN A 37 -2.45 -13.26 -2.20
CA ASN A 37 -1.54 -13.96 -3.08
C ASN A 37 -1.78 -15.49 -3.14
N GLN A 38 -2.39 -16.09 -2.11
CA GLN A 38 -2.73 -17.53 -2.10
C GLN A 38 -3.75 -17.90 -3.20
N TYR A 39 -4.53 -16.93 -3.68
CA TYR A 39 -5.47 -17.12 -4.79
C TYR A 39 -4.80 -17.02 -6.18
N GLN A 40 -3.48 -16.86 -6.23
CA GLN A 40 -2.70 -16.73 -7.46
C GLN A 40 -3.26 -15.66 -8.43
N PRO A 41 -3.59 -14.44 -7.95
CA PRO A 41 -4.10 -13.40 -8.82
C PRO A 41 -3.02 -12.98 -9.83
N SER A 42 -3.45 -12.54 -11.02
CA SER A 42 -2.51 -11.97 -11.99
C SER A 42 -1.96 -10.61 -11.54
N VAL A 43 -2.71 -9.89 -10.69
CA VAL A 43 -2.40 -8.54 -10.21
C VAL A 43 -3.01 -8.36 -8.82
N ILE A 44 -2.28 -7.74 -7.91
CA ILE A 44 -2.80 -7.25 -6.62
C ILE A 44 -2.66 -5.74 -6.61
N MET A 45 -3.74 -5.04 -6.26
CA MET A 45 -3.76 -3.60 -6.02
C MET A 45 -4.32 -3.36 -4.62
N ASP A 46 -3.55 -2.71 -3.77
CA ASP A 46 -4.01 -2.23 -2.48
C ASP A 46 -4.26 -0.72 -2.52
N PHE A 47 -5.28 -0.28 -1.77
CA PHE A 47 -5.69 1.12 -1.68
C PHE A 47 -5.78 1.48 -0.21
N ALA A 48 -5.06 2.52 0.21
CA ALA A 48 -5.01 2.91 1.61
C ALA A 48 -4.74 4.40 1.81
N THR A 49 -5.38 4.97 2.83
CA THR A 49 -5.03 6.28 3.39
C THR A 49 -3.79 6.15 4.27
N LEU A 50 -2.67 5.73 3.67
CA LEU A 50 -1.56 5.11 4.41
C LEU A 50 -0.61 6.11 5.07
N THR A 51 -0.39 7.28 4.46
CA THR A 51 0.59 8.23 4.97
C THR A 51 0.11 9.66 4.80
N GLY A 52 0.38 10.50 5.80
CA GLY A 52 0.31 11.95 5.64
C GLY A 52 1.42 12.49 4.71
N ALA A 53 2.50 11.73 4.50
CA ALA A 53 3.59 12.13 3.60
C ALA A 53 3.13 12.22 2.13
N ALA A 54 2.22 11.34 1.69
CA ALA A 54 1.62 11.41 0.37
C ALA A 54 0.85 12.74 0.17
N ILE A 55 0.08 13.15 1.18
CA ILE A 55 -0.63 14.44 1.18
C ILE A 55 0.34 15.61 1.11
N VAL A 56 1.43 15.58 1.89
CA VAL A 56 2.46 16.63 1.86
C VAL A 56 3.11 16.75 0.47
N ALA A 57 3.28 15.63 -0.24
CA ALA A 57 3.91 15.60 -1.54
C ALA A 57 2.97 16.02 -2.69
N LEU A 58 1.72 15.56 -2.69
CA LEU A 58 0.81 15.67 -3.83
C LEU A 58 -0.38 16.61 -3.58
N GLY A 59 -0.69 16.94 -2.33
CA GLY A 59 -1.92 17.63 -1.94
C GLY A 59 -3.05 16.66 -1.61
N ASP A 60 -4.25 17.21 -1.41
CA ASP A 60 -5.44 16.47 -0.95
C ASP A 60 -6.28 15.86 -2.09
N ASP A 61 -5.96 16.19 -3.34
CA ASP A 61 -6.76 15.90 -4.55
C ASP A 61 -6.12 14.83 -5.46
N LYS A 62 -5.04 14.18 -5.02
CA LYS A 62 -4.25 13.23 -5.82
C LYS A 62 -3.87 12.01 -5.01
N ALA A 63 -3.88 10.83 -5.64
CA ALA A 63 -3.36 9.61 -5.03
C ALA A 63 -1.90 9.37 -5.43
N ALA A 64 -1.10 8.86 -4.49
CA ALA A 64 0.23 8.33 -4.77
C ALA A 64 0.13 6.85 -5.15
N ALA A 65 0.80 6.43 -6.22
CA ALA A 65 0.89 5.06 -6.67
C ALA A 65 2.33 4.57 -6.62
N PHE A 66 2.51 3.30 -6.26
CA PHE A 66 3.81 2.65 -6.23
C PHE A 66 3.70 1.28 -6.89
N GLU A 67 4.70 0.91 -7.66
CA GLU A 67 4.75 -0.35 -8.39
C GLU A 67 6.00 -1.14 -8.02
N SER A 68 5.85 -2.46 -7.90
CA SER A 68 6.94 -3.37 -7.55
C SER A 68 7.29 -4.35 -8.67
N ASN A 69 6.34 -4.81 -9.49
CA ASN A 69 6.58 -5.77 -10.59
C ASN A 69 5.61 -5.73 -11.81
N SER A 70 4.72 -4.74 -11.96
CA SER A 70 3.83 -4.55 -13.11
C SER A 70 3.76 -3.11 -13.69
N LYS A 71 4.87 -2.61 -14.27
CA LYS A 71 4.94 -1.27 -14.92
C LYS A 71 3.88 -0.98 -15.98
N VAL A 72 3.47 -1.99 -16.74
CA VAL A 72 2.49 -1.82 -17.83
C VAL A 72 1.14 -1.40 -17.27
N ILE A 73 0.70 -2.03 -16.17
CA ILE A 73 -0.60 -1.78 -15.57
C ILE A 73 -0.64 -0.40 -14.90
N LEU A 74 0.45 0.01 -14.26
CA LEU A 74 0.52 1.34 -13.66
C LEU A 74 0.35 2.44 -14.72
N ASN A 75 1.02 2.32 -15.87
CA ASN A 75 0.88 3.30 -16.95
C ASN A 75 -0.56 3.44 -17.45
N ASP A 76 -1.28 2.32 -17.59
CA ASP A 76 -2.69 2.33 -17.98
C ASP A 76 -3.55 3.04 -16.93
N ILE A 77 -3.29 2.80 -15.64
CA ILE A 77 -3.98 3.48 -14.53
C ILE A 77 -3.69 4.98 -14.56
N LEU A 78 -2.43 5.39 -14.71
CA LEU A 78 -2.03 6.79 -14.78
C LEU A 78 -2.73 7.50 -15.96
N GLN A 79 -2.82 6.85 -17.12
CA GLN A 79 -3.54 7.39 -18.26
C GLN A 79 -5.04 7.56 -17.96
N ILE A 80 -5.71 6.49 -17.51
CA ILE A 80 -7.16 6.52 -17.22
C ILE A 80 -7.47 7.56 -16.14
N SER A 81 -6.63 7.66 -15.12
CA SER A 81 -6.78 8.63 -14.02
C SER A 81 -6.90 10.08 -14.52
N SER A 82 -6.13 10.42 -15.57
CA SER A 82 -6.15 11.75 -16.19
C SER A 82 -7.40 12.01 -17.03
N GLU A 83 -8.04 10.94 -17.55
CA GLU A 83 -9.24 11.03 -18.36
C GLU A 83 -10.51 11.17 -17.51
N VAL A 84 -10.50 10.62 -16.28
CA VAL A 84 -11.66 10.58 -15.37
C VAL A 84 -11.61 11.61 -14.23
N ASP A 85 -10.59 12.46 -14.19
CA ASP A 85 -10.38 13.49 -13.15
C ASP A 85 -10.17 12.92 -11.73
N GLU A 86 -9.62 11.71 -11.63
CA GLU A 86 -9.20 11.09 -10.37
C GLU A 86 -7.68 10.92 -10.38
N MET A 87 -6.93 12.02 -10.30
CA MET A 87 -5.51 12.01 -10.62
C MET A 87 -4.65 11.10 -9.72
N VAL A 88 -3.80 10.29 -10.36
CA VAL A 88 -2.83 9.41 -9.71
C VAL A 88 -1.42 9.79 -10.17
N PHE A 89 -0.45 9.78 -9.26
CA PHE A 89 0.96 10.07 -9.55
C PHE A 89 1.87 8.99 -8.97
N GLU A 90 2.89 8.60 -9.73
CA GLU A 90 3.99 7.73 -9.28
C GLU A 90 5.10 8.53 -8.58
#